data_AF-A0A7X9P2U5-F1
#
_entry.id   AF-A0A7X9P2U5-F1
#
_cell.length_a   1.000
_cell.length_b   1.000
_cell.length_c   1.000
_cell.angle_alpha   90.00
_cell.angle_beta   90.00
_cell.angle_gamma   90.00
#
_symmetry.space_group_name_H-M   'P 1'
#
loop_
_entity.id
_entity.type
_entity.pdbx_description
1 polymer ?
#
loop_
_entity_poly.entity_id
_entity_poly.type
_entity_poly.pdbx_seq_one_letter_code
_entity_poly.pdbx_strand_id
1 'polypeptide(L)'
;MKALFCTLAFFSLLFSSSSLMAKDEWFLKFEAIMNYRLDDTQARDILEEWVGLHDEDKSTYLYNLSTEELFCKFETGIRYAEITEITYTSGVVNVRMNVNEDAHIYVTFNRKTGKVIHCKASHR
;
A
#
# COMPACT_ATOMS: atom_id res chain seq x y z
N MET A 1 34.93 36.89 -7.88
CA MET A 1 33.91 36.99 -6.82
C MET A 1 33.71 35.63 -6.20
N LYS A 2 33.45 35.60 -4.90
CA LYS A 2 33.46 34.42 -4.02
C LYS A 2 32.35 33.43 -4.38
N ALA A 3 32.64 32.15 -4.16
CA ALA A 3 31.72 31.03 -4.29
C ALA A 3 30.45 31.22 -3.45
N LEU A 4 29.32 30.73 -3.96
CA LEU A 4 28.15 30.43 -3.14
C LEU A 4 27.84 28.94 -3.28
N PHE A 5 28.35 28.18 -2.32
CA PHE A 5 27.82 26.88 -1.97
C PHE A 5 26.41 27.09 -1.43
N CYS A 6 25.41 26.46 -2.05
CA CYS A 6 24.14 26.19 -1.37
C CYS A 6 23.87 24.69 -1.50
N THR A 7 24.35 23.98 -0.49
CA THR A 7 23.90 22.68 -0.02
C THR A 7 22.40 22.46 -0.26
N LEU A 8 22.05 21.65 -1.25
CA LEU A 8 20.76 20.98 -1.28
C LEU A 8 20.81 19.90 -0.19
N ALA A 9 20.10 20.20 0.90
CA ALA A 9 20.00 19.38 2.07
C ALA A 9 19.56 17.97 1.70
N PHE A 10 20.42 17.03 2.06
CA PHE A 10 20.17 15.62 2.18
C PHE A 10 18.91 15.45 3.05
N PHE A 11 17.76 15.17 2.45
CA PHE A 11 16.55 14.81 3.19
C PHE A 11 16.72 13.36 3.65
N SER A 12 17.64 13.14 4.59
CA SER A 12 17.70 11.92 5.37
C SER A 12 16.50 11.93 6.30
N LEU A 13 15.37 11.44 5.79
CA LEU A 13 14.27 10.99 6.64
C LEU A 13 14.81 9.87 7.52
N LEU A 14 15.17 10.27 8.73
CA LEU A 14 15.31 9.43 9.91
C LEU A 14 13.99 8.71 10.15
N PHE A 15 13.80 7.54 9.56
CA PHE A 15 12.95 6.49 10.14
C PHE A 15 13.85 5.54 10.94
N SER A 16 14.59 6.09 11.90
CA SER A 16 15.15 5.29 12.99
C SER A 16 14.11 5.17 14.08
N SER A 17 13.27 4.14 14.00
CA SER A 17 12.68 3.39 15.12
C SER A 17 11.37 2.70 14.72
N SER A 18 11.43 1.70 13.83
CA SER A 18 10.36 0.69 13.85
C SER A 18 10.62 -0.24 15.02
N SER A 19 9.95 0.09 16.12
CA SER A 19 9.62 -0.77 17.24
C SER A 19 9.55 -2.25 16.86
N LEU A 20 10.02 -3.08 17.78
CA LEU A 20 9.83 -4.52 17.84
C LEU A 20 8.31 -4.83 17.89
N MET A 21 7.58 -4.61 16.79
CA MET A 21 6.21 -5.10 16.66
C MET A 21 6.33 -6.62 16.70
N ALA A 22 5.58 -7.24 17.60
CA ALA A 22 5.48 -8.68 17.62
C ALA A 22 5.09 -9.13 16.21
N LYS A 23 5.70 -10.22 15.72
CA LYS A 23 5.61 -10.67 14.31
C LYS A 23 4.15 -10.90 13.85
N ASP A 24 3.22 -10.97 14.81
CA ASP A 24 1.79 -11.20 14.72
C ASP A 24 0.92 -9.94 14.88
N GLU A 25 1.52 -8.74 14.93
CA GLU A 25 0.82 -7.44 15.08
C GLU A 25 1.25 -6.37 14.06
N TRP A 26 2.04 -6.75 13.06
CA TRP A 26 2.55 -5.84 12.00
C TRP A 26 1.46 -5.03 11.27
N PHE A 27 0.21 -5.52 11.26
CA PHE A 27 -0.92 -4.90 10.59
C PHE A 27 -1.54 -3.74 11.39
N LEU A 28 -1.20 -3.55 12.67
CA LEU A 28 -1.72 -2.47 13.50
C LEU A 28 -1.37 -1.08 12.94
N LYS A 29 -0.30 -0.98 12.14
CA LYS A 29 0.04 0.27 11.41
C LYS A 29 -1.09 0.73 10.46
N PHE A 30 -1.89 -0.20 9.94
CA PHE A 30 -3.02 0.11 9.08
C PHE A 30 -4.23 0.60 9.85
N GLU A 31 -4.43 0.16 11.10
CA GLU A 31 -5.52 0.66 11.96
C GLU A 31 -5.37 2.17 12.22
N ALA A 32 -4.13 2.65 12.36
CA ALA A 32 -3.83 4.06 12.60
C ALA A 32 -4.23 5.00 11.44
N ILE A 33 -4.41 4.45 10.24
CA ILE A 33 -4.76 5.20 9.01
C ILE A 33 -6.08 4.73 8.40
N MET A 34 -6.86 3.94 9.14
CA MET A 34 -8.18 3.48 8.70
C MET A 34 -9.13 4.68 8.57
N ASN A 35 -9.89 4.70 7.48
CA ASN A 35 -10.77 5.80 7.06
C ASN A 35 -10.05 7.16 6.86
N TYR A 36 -8.72 7.14 6.70
CA TYR A 36 -7.96 8.30 6.30
C TYR A 36 -7.75 8.28 4.79
N ARG A 37 -7.98 9.43 4.13
CA ARG A 37 -7.75 9.58 2.69
C ARG A 37 -6.26 9.79 2.43
N LEU A 38 -5.63 8.74 1.92
CA LEU A 38 -4.23 8.72 1.50
C LEU A 38 -4.11 9.39 0.13
N ASP A 39 -3.07 10.22 -0.03
CA ASP A 39 -2.72 10.75 -1.36
C ASP A 39 -2.14 9.66 -2.27
N ASP A 40 -1.83 10.02 -3.51
CA ASP A 40 -1.31 9.10 -4.51
C ASP A 40 -0.02 8.40 -4.06
N THR A 41 0.91 9.15 -3.47
CA THR A 41 2.20 8.64 -3.00
C THR A 41 1.99 7.63 -1.87
N GLN A 42 1.21 8.01 -0.85
CA GLN A 42 0.90 7.14 0.29
C GLN A 42 0.10 5.89 -0.12
N ALA A 43 -0.87 6.05 -1.02
CA ALA A 43 -1.67 4.94 -1.52
C ALA A 43 -0.81 3.91 -2.25
N ARG A 44 0.13 4.39 -3.08
CA ARG A 44 1.07 3.54 -3.81
C ARG A 44 2.03 2.84 -2.87
N ASP A 45 2.66 3.55 -1.94
CA ASP A 45 3.57 2.96 -0.95
C ASP A 45 2.93 1.77 -0.23
N ILE A 46 1.66 1.92 0.18
CA ILE A 46 0.91 0.84 0.82
C ILE A 46 0.60 -0.30 -0.15
N LEU A 47 0.14 0.00 -1.36
CA LEU A 47 -0.20 -1.04 -2.34
C LEU A 47 1.03 -1.82 -2.81
N GLU A 48 2.19 -1.19 -2.92
CA GLU A 48 3.47 -1.85 -3.28
C GLU A 48 3.91 -2.87 -2.22
N GLU A 49 3.53 -2.69 -0.96
CA GLU A 49 3.74 -3.71 0.07
C GLU A 49 2.87 -4.97 -0.15
N TRP A 50 1.76 -4.85 -0.87
CA TRP A 50 0.71 -5.86 -0.95
C TRP A 50 0.66 -6.59 -2.29
N VAL A 51 0.92 -5.87 -3.38
CA VAL A 51 0.70 -6.35 -4.75
C VAL A 51 1.78 -5.81 -5.68
N GLY A 52 1.92 -6.46 -6.84
CA GLY A 52 2.77 -5.95 -7.91
C GLY A 52 2.13 -4.72 -8.54
N LEU A 53 2.92 -3.66 -8.71
CA LEU A 53 2.51 -2.43 -9.36
C LEU A 53 3.34 -2.21 -10.62
N HIS A 54 2.66 -1.96 -11.74
CA HIS A 54 3.29 -1.57 -12.99
C HIS A 54 2.56 -0.38 -13.57
N ASP A 55 3.32 0.63 -14.00
CA ASP A 55 2.77 1.79 -14.70
C ASP A 55 3.15 1.74 -16.17
N GLU A 56 2.16 2.00 -17.02
CA GLU A 56 2.32 2.17 -18.46
C GLU A 56 1.50 3.39 -18.89
N ASP A 57 2.16 4.38 -19.48
CA ASP A 57 1.59 5.69 -19.79
C ASP A 57 0.92 6.37 -18.57
N LYS A 58 -0.41 6.43 -18.56
CA LYS A 58 -1.23 6.98 -17.48
C LYS A 58 -1.92 5.90 -16.65
N SER A 59 -1.76 4.64 -17.04
CA SER A 59 -2.43 3.52 -16.41
C SER A 59 -1.56 2.86 -15.37
N THR A 60 -2.18 2.42 -14.28
CA THR A 60 -1.54 1.61 -13.24
C THR A 60 -2.21 0.25 -13.20
N TYR A 61 -1.41 -0.80 -13.20
CA TYR A 61 -1.84 -2.20 -13.24
C TYR A 61 -1.44 -2.89 -11.94
N LEU A 62 -2.37 -3.65 -11.35
CA LEU A 62 -2.14 -4.44 -10.13
C LEU A 62 -2.05 -5.93 -10.45
N TYR A 63 -0.97 -6.56 -9.97
CA TYR A 63 -0.68 -7.98 -10.17
C TYR A 63 -0.59 -8.72 -8.84
N ASN A 64 -1.05 -9.97 -8.82
CA ASN A 64 -0.78 -10.85 -7.70
C ASN A 64 0.70 -11.25 -7.69
N LEU A 65 1.42 -10.93 -6.62
CA LEU A 65 2.87 -11.22 -6.52
C LEU A 65 3.20 -12.73 -6.55
N SER A 66 2.25 -13.60 -6.21
CA SER A 66 2.46 -15.04 -6.19
C SER A 66 2.15 -15.72 -7.52
N THR A 67 1.17 -15.21 -8.28
CA THR A 67 0.74 -15.82 -9.55
C THR A 67 1.11 -15.01 -10.78
N GLU A 68 1.58 -13.78 -10.59
CA GLU A 68 1.85 -12.78 -11.64
C GLU A 68 0.61 -12.42 -12.48
N GLU A 69 -0.59 -12.79 -12.01
CA GLU A 69 -1.84 -12.50 -12.72
C GLU A 69 -2.28 -11.06 -12.47
N LEU A 70 -2.63 -10.36 -13.56
CA LEU A 70 -3.29 -9.06 -13.52
C LEU A 70 -4.68 -9.21 -12.91
N PHE A 71 -5.03 -8.39 -11.91
CA PHE A 71 -6.36 -8.41 -11.30
C PHE A 71 -7.05 -7.05 -11.24
N CYS A 72 -6.34 -5.95 -11.55
CA CYS A 72 -6.95 -4.61 -11.60
C CYS A 72 -6.16 -3.67 -12.52
N LYS A 73 -6.86 -2.73 -13.15
CA LYS A 73 -6.28 -1.63 -13.94
C LYS A 73 -6.97 -0.33 -13.57
N PHE A 74 -6.19 0.71 -13.31
CA PHE A 74 -6.64 2.08 -13.18
C PHE A 74 -6.21 2.87 -14.41
N GLU A 75 -7.15 3.27 -15.27
CA GLU A 75 -6.83 3.92 -16.56
C GLU A 75 -6.11 5.26 -16.42
N THR A 76 -6.35 5.93 -15.29
CA THR A 76 -5.85 7.26 -14.96
C THR A 76 -4.88 7.24 -13.77
N GLY A 77 -4.34 6.07 -13.46
CA GLY A 77 -3.45 5.84 -12.33
C GLY A 77 -4.17 5.93 -10.99
N ILE A 78 -3.39 5.78 -9.92
CA ILE A 78 -3.86 5.90 -8.53
C ILE A 78 -3.77 7.37 -8.11
N ARG A 79 -4.89 7.97 -7.72
CA ARG A 79 -4.99 9.37 -7.27
C ARG A 79 -5.12 9.50 -5.76
N TYR A 80 -5.80 8.55 -5.14
CA TYR A 80 -5.98 8.48 -3.70
C TYR A 80 -6.50 7.10 -3.33
N ALA A 81 -6.43 6.78 -2.04
CA ALA A 81 -7.05 5.58 -1.51
C ALA A 81 -7.45 5.74 -0.05
N GLU A 82 -8.22 4.78 0.44
CA GLU A 82 -8.71 4.75 1.81
C GLU A 82 -8.84 3.30 2.26
N ILE A 83 -8.19 2.94 3.36
CA ILE A 83 -8.43 1.65 4.01
C ILE A 83 -9.75 1.74 4.77
N THR A 84 -10.74 0.97 4.37
CA THR A 84 -12.10 1.04 4.93
C THR A 84 -12.41 -0.06 5.92
N GLU A 85 -11.66 -1.16 5.88
CA GLU A 85 -11.90 -2.30 6.76
C GLU A 85 -10.61 -3.08 7.01
N ILE A 86 -10.39 -3.44 8.27
CA ILE A 86 -9.37 -4.40 8.69
C ILE A 86 -10.07 -5.41 9.59
N THR A 87 -10.01 -6.69 9.22
CA THR A 87 -10.49 -7.79 10.06
C THR A 87 -9.38 -8.82 10.23
N TYR A 88 -9.25 -9.40 11.41
CA TYR A 88 -8.20 -10.38 11.66
C TYR A 88 -8.67 -11.49 12.59
N THR A 89 -8.08 -12.67 12.38
CA THR A 89 -8.26 -13.85 13.23
C THR A 89 -6.90 -14.30 13.75
N SER A 90 -6.81 -15.49 14.32
CA SER A 90 -5.52 -16.09 14.69
C SER A 90 -4.65 -16.42 13.47
N GLY A 91 -5.25 -16.68 12.29
CA GLY A 91 -4.51 -17.14 11.11
C GLY A 91 -4.26 -16.07 10.04
N VAL A 92 -5.20 -15.14 9.87
CA VAL A 92 -5.20 -14.21 8.74
C VAL A 92 -5.57 -12.79 9.14
N VAL A 93 -5.15 -11.84 8.31
CA VAL A 93 -5.57 -10.43 8.33
C VAL A 93 -6.18 -10.14 6.96
N ASN A 94 -7.38 -9.58 6.91
CA ASN A 94 -8.01 -9.10 5.70
C ASN A 94 -8.07 -7.58 5.75
N VAL A 95 -7.64 -6.94 4.66
CA VAL A 95 -7.69 -5.48 4.50
C VAL A 95 -8.52 -5.16 3.27
N ARG A 96 -9.42 -4.17 3.39
CA ARG A 96 -10.16 -3.59 2.28
C ARG A 96 -9.73 -2.14 2.08
N MET A 97 -9.51 -1.78 0.82
CA MET A 97 -9.07 -0.46 0.42
C MET A 97 -9.90 0.01 -0.77
N ASN A 98 -10.50 1.18 -0.66
CA ASN A 98 -11.03 1.90 -1.81
C ASN A 98 -9.86 2.58 -2.50
N VAL A 99 -9.74 2.42 -3.82
CA VAL A 99 -8.74 3.12 -4.62
C VAL A 99 -9.48 3.92 -5.67
N ASN A 100 -9.24 5.24 -5.69
CA ASN A 100 -10.01 6.21 -6.44
C ASN A 100 -11.54 6.07 -6.16
N GLU A 101 -12.36 6.37 -7.16
CA GLU A 101 -13.78 6.01 -7.21
C GLU A 101 -13.99 4.69 -7.97
N ASP A 102 -12.90 4.04 -8.39
CA ASP A 102 -12.91 3.05 -9.46
C ASP A 102 -13.03 1.61 -8.92
N ALA A 103 -12.35 1.31 -7.80
CA ALA A 103 -12.23 -0.07 -7.32
C ALA A 103 -12.18 -0.23 -5.80
N HIS A 104 -12.68 -1.39 -5.36
CA HIS A 104 -12.46 -1.95 -4.04
C HIS A 104 -11.41 -3.05 -4.13
N ILE A 105 -10.28 -2.87 -3.46
CA ILE A 105 -9.19 -3.84 -3.36
C ILE A 105 -9.34 -4.62 -2.05
N TYR A 106 -9.23 -5.94 -2.14
CA TYR A 106 -9.29 -6.85 -1.01
C TYR A 106 -8.01 -7.67 -0.96
N VAL A 107 -7.30 -7.62 0.16
CA VAL A 107 -6.06 -8.38 0.36
C VAL A 107 -6.16 -9.20 1.64
N THR A 108 -5.85 -10.49 1.54
CA THR A 108 -5.74 -11.41 2.68
C THR A 108 -4.28 -11.73 2.90
N PHE A 109 -3.80 -11.56 4.12
CA PHE A 109 -2.43 -11.83 4.55
C PHE A 109 -2.41 -12.98 5.55
N ASN A 110 -1.33 -13.75 5.53
CA ASN A 110 -0.98 -14.64 6.62
C ASN A 110 -0.54 -13.80 7.82
N ARG A 111 -1.26 -13.89 8.94
CA ARG A 111 -1.01 -13.01 10.10
C ARG A 111 0.41 -13.15 10.66
N LYS A 112 0.96 -14.37 10.66
CA LYS A 112 2.28 -14.65 11.24
C LYS A 112 3.44 -14.15 10.38
N THR A 113 3.25 -14.02 9.08
CA THR A 113 4.35 -13.71 8.15
C THR A 113 4.20 -12.39 7.43
N GLY A 114 3.01 -11.79 7.43
CA GLY A 114 2.69 -10.61 6.63
C GLY A 114 2.62 -10.90 5.13
N LYS A 115 2.78 -12.16 4.70
CA LYS A 115 2.73 -12.51 3.28
C LYS A 115 1.30 -12.53 2.78
N VAL A 116 1.10 -11.96 1.59
CA VAL A 116 -0.17 -11.99 0.86
C VAL A 116 -0.51 -13.43 0.48
N ILE A 117 -1.73 -13.85 0.79
CA ILE A 117 -2.33 -15.14 0.42
C ILE A 117 -3.22 -14.95 -0.81
N HIS A 118 -4.00 -13.87 -0.82
CA HIS A 118 -4.97 -13.60 -1.87
C HIS A 118 -5.14 -12.09 -2.07
N CYS A 119 -5.32 -11.68 -3.32
CA CYS A 119 -5.71 -10.32 -3.69
C CYS A 119 -6.80 -10.39 -4.77
N LYS A 120 -7.77 -9.48 -4.69
CA LYS A 120 -8.82 -9.32 -5.70
C LYS A 120 -9.28 -7.88 -5.74
N ALA A 121 -9.88 -7.49 -6.86
CA ALA A 121 -10.57 -6.22 -7.03
C ALA A 121 -12.04 -6.44 -7.41
N SER A 122 -12.90 -5.53 -7.00
CA SER A 122 -14.24 -5.36 -7.59
C SER A 122 -14.42 -3.92 -8.02
N HIS A 123 -15.09 -3.69 -9.14
CA HIS A 123 -15.49 -2.34 -9.53
C HIS A 123 -16.58 -1.80 -8.61
N ARG A 124 -16.56 -0.49 -8.46
CA ARG A 124 -17.53 0.25 -7.65
C ARG A 124 -18.68 0.78 -8.50
#